data_AF-A0AAD3HI86-F1
#
_entry.id   AF-A0AAD3HI86-F1
#
_cell.length_a   1.000
_cell.length_b   1.000
_cell.length_c   1.000
_cell.angle_alpha   90.00
_cell.angle_beta   90.00
_cell.angle_gamma   90.00
#
_symmetry.space_group_name_H-M   'P 1'
#
loop_
_entity.id
_entity.type
_entity.pdbx_description
1 polymer ?
#
loop_
_entity_poly.entity_id
_entity_poly.type
_entity_poly.pdbx_seq_one_letter_code
_entity_poly.pdbx_strand_id
1 'polypeptide(L)'
;MEDRVQQFHTDAQRPRDARTPKEIERLRKFLFKNQEYRFTEREQSHLFCAVQAHFAAHADLPDEEAREPALGLIDDALKMPFTVFTTSQKKTFLKWHAKLTGQADGGAAAGSASAAPKQQRFQVYDVTETSISCMTADGDTADIDVQTSDKDLVAKVRELFDAGVDVNVHLDEGRKSLVGIVRSD
;
A
#
# COMPACT_ATOMS: atom_id res chain seq x y z
N MET A 1 10.94 -20.42 -11.90
CA MET A 1 10.44 -19.04 -11.98
C MET A 1 10.73 -18.32 -10.67
N GLU A 2 10.32 -18.94 -9.57
CA GLU A 2 10.66 -18.56 -8.19
C GLU A 2 12.13 -18.17 -7.95
N ASP A 3 13.11 -18.94 -8.43
CA ASP A 3 14.55 -18.63 -8.25
C ASP A 3 14.97 -17.28 -8.86
N ARG A 4 14.45 -16.96 -10.06
CA ARG A 4 14.69 -15.66 -10.71
C ARG A 4 14.00 -14.52 -9.96
N VAL A 5 12.78 -14.75 -9.47
CA VAL A 5 12.01 -13.76 -8.70
C VAL A 5 12.70 -13.48 -7.36
N GLN A 6 13.18 -14.51 -6.68
CA GLN A 6 13.95 -14.40 -5.44
C GLN A 6 15.28 -13.68 -5.67
N GLN A 7 15.93 -13.91 -6.82
CA GLN A 7 17.14 -13.17 -7.19
C GLN A 7 16.85 -11.68 -7.34
N PHE A 8 15.77 -11.28 -8.02
CA PHE A 8 15.36 -9.87 -8.12
C PHE A 8 15.05 -9.26 -6.75
N HIS A 9 14.37 -10.01 -5.87
CA HIS A 9 14.09 -9.56 -4.52
C HIS A 9 15.38 -9.30 -3.71
N THR A 10 16.32 -10.23 -3.76
CA THR A 10 17.60 -10.13 -3.03
C THR A 10 18.47 -9.00 -3.58
N ASP A 11 18.49 -8.83 -4.90
CA ASP A 11 19.28 -7.81 -5.57
C ASP A 11 18.71 -6.40 -5.29
N ALA A 12 17.37 -6.26 -5.27
CA ALA A 12 16.70 -5.01 -4.95
C ALA A 12 16.85 -4.57 -3.48
N GLN A 13 17.14 -5.48 -2.55
CA GLN A 13 17.44 -5.15 -1.16
C GLN A 13 18.85 -4.56 -0.96
N ARG A 14 19.72 -4.64 -1.97
CA ARG A 14 21.08 -4.07 -1.87
C ARG A 14 21.01 -2.55 -1.90
N PRO A 15 21.94 -1.87 -1.20
CA PRO A 15 22.04 -0.41 -1.25
C PRO A 15 22.26 0.05 -2.70
N ARG A 16 21.83 1.29 -3.00
CA ARG A 16 21.88 1.80 -4.36
C ARG A 16 23.31 1.89 -4.87
N ASP A 17 23.54 1.26 -6.01
CA ASP A 17 24.83 1.22 -6.70
C ASP A 17 24.69 1.77 -8.12
N ALA A 18 25.80 1.98 -8.82
CA ALA A 18 25.81 2.34 -10.25
C ALA A 18 25.13 1.28 -11.17
N ARG A 19 24.73 0.13 -10.62
CA ARG A 19 24.05 -0.96 -11.33
C ARG A 19 22.52 -0.90 -11.22
N THR A 20 21.98 -0.16 -10.25
CA THR A 20 20.53 -0.04 -10.00
C THR A 20 19.69 0.33 -11.22
N PRO A 21 20.06 1.28 -12.10
CA PRO A 21 19.26 1.54 -13.31
C PRO A 21 19.24 0.34 -14.28
N LYS A 22 20.32 -0.45 -14.37
CA LYS A 22 20.36 -1.66 -15.19
C LYS A 22 19.53 -2.79 -14.59
N GLU A 23 19.43 -2.85 -13.27
CA GLU A 23 18.59 -3.82 -12.54
C GLU A 23 17.10 -3.51 -12.75
N ILE A 24 16.73 -2.22 -12.68
CA ILE A 24 15.38 -1.76 -13.01
C ILE A 24 15.01 -2.15 -14.45
N GLU A 25 15.88 -1.92 -15.43
CA GLU A 25 15.59 -2.28 -16.82
C GLU A 25 15.47 -3.81 -17.02
N ARG A 26 16.28 -4.59 -16.31
CA ARG A 26 16.16 -6.06 -16.31
C ARG A 26 14.83 -6.52 -15.71
N LEU A 27 14.40 -5.91 -14.61
CA LEU A 27 13.12 -6.21 -13.96
C LEU A 27 11.95 -5.85 -14.90
N ARG A 28 11.98 -4.67 -15.55
CA ARG A 28 10.97 -4.26 -16.55
C ARG A 28 10.86 -5.27 -17.70
N LYS A 29 12.01 -5.63 -18.30
CA LYS A 29 12.06 -6.64 -19.39
C LYS A 29 11.56 -8.00 -18.94
N PHE A 30 11.85 -8.39 -17.69
CA PHE A 30 11.38 -9.64 -17.12
C PHE A 30 9.86 -9.63 -16.91
N LEU A 31 9.30 -8.58 -16.32
CA LEU A 31 7.85 -8.44 -16.14
C LEU A 31 7.12 -8.48 -17.48
N PHE A 32 7.60 -7.74 -18.48
CA PHE A 32 7.00 -7.70 -19.81
C PHE A 32 7.02 -9.06 -20.52
N LYS A 33 8.15 -9.79 -20.47
CA LYS A 33 8.25 -11.12 -21.09
C LYS A 33 7.39 -12.19 -20.43
N ASN A 34 7.04 -12.00 -19.16
CA ASN A 34 6.33 -12.99 -18.37
C ASN A 34 4.93 -12.49 -17.95
N GLN A 35 4.37 -11.52 -18.69
CA GLN A 35 3.05 -10.95 -18.37
C GLN A 35 1.90 -11.96 -18.51
N GLU A 36 2.05 -12.96 -19.38
CA GLU A 36 1.09 -14.05 -19.56
C GLU A 36 1.27 -15.17 -18.52
N TYR A 37 2.38 -15.16 -17.77
CA TYR A 37 2.66 -16.15 -16.74
C TYR A 37 1.85 -15.82 -15.48
N ARG A 38 1.16 -16.82 -14.94
CA ARG A 38 0.42 -16.70 -13.68
C ARG A 38 1.36 -16.96 -12.51
N PHE A 39 1.89 -15.89 -11.93
CA PHE A 39 2.75 -15.96 -10.76
C PHE A 39 1.97 -16.41 -9.52
N THR A 40 2.63 -17.15 -8.63
CA THR A 40 2.09 -17.47 -7.31
C THR A 40 2.09 -16.24 -6.40
N GLU A 41 1.26 -16.21 -5.36
CA GLU A 41 1.18 -15.08 -4.42
C GLU A 41 2.54 -14.73 -3.78
N ARG A 42 3.37 -15.75 -3.53
CA ARG A 42 4.74 -15.58 -3.02
C ARG A 42 5.64 -14.86 -4.03
N GLU A 43 5.60 -15.28 -5.29
CA GLU A 43 6.37 -14.63 -6.36
C GLU A 43 5.88 -13.20 -6.61
N GLN A 44 4.56 -12.97 -6.62
CA GLN A 44 3.99 -11.64 -6.74
C GLN A 44 4.45 -10.72 -5.60
N SER A 45 4.50 -11.24 -4.37
CA SER A 45 4.98 -10.50 -3.19
C SER A 45 6.47 -10.16 -3.30
N HIS A 46 7.31 -11.10 -3.75
CA HIS A 46 8.73 -10.85 -3.97
C HIS A 46 8.99 -9.81 -5.08
N LEU A 47 8.26 -9.90 -6.19
CA LEU A 47 8.32 -8.92 -7.28
C LEU A 47 7.88 -7.54 -6.81
N PHE A 48 6.79 -7.48 -6.04
CA PHE A 48 6.30 -6.24 -5.44
C PHE A 48 7.35 -5.60 -4.51
N CYS A 49 7.94 -6.37 -3.61
CA CYS A 49 9.00 -5.88 -2.73
C CYS A 49 10.24 -5.39 -3.51
N ALA A 50 10.59 -6.04 -4.63
CA ALA A 50 11.69 -5.58 -5.48
C ALA A 50 11.39 -4.20 -6.10
N VAL A 51 10.17 -4.02 -6.64
CA VAL A 51 9.73 -2.72 -7.16
C VAL A 51 9.68 -1.66 -6.05
N GLN A 52 9.21 -2.03 -4.85
CA GLN A 52 9.17 -1.13 -3.69
C GLN A 52 10.55 -0.62 -3.28
N ALA A 53 11.55 -1.50 -3.24
CA ALA A 53 12.90 -1.12 -2.86
C ALA A 53 13.52 -0.14 -3.89
N HIS A 54 13.31 -0.40 -5.18
CA HIS A 54 13.73 0.53 -6.23
C HIS A 54 12.99 1.87 -6.15
N PHE A 55 11.69 1.87 -5.84
CA PHE A 55 10.95 3.10 -5.59
C PHE A 55 11.52 3.88 -4.41
N ALA A 56 11.72 3.24 -3.25
CA ALA A 56 12.26 3.90 -2.07
C ALA A 56 13.67 4.50 -2.32
N ALA A 57 14.51 3.83 -3.11
CA ALA A 57 15.84 4.29 -3.46
C ALA A 57 15.87 5.51 -4.42
N HIS A 58 14.76 5.81 -5.10
CA HIS A 58 14.66 6.93 -6.05
C HIS A 58 13.65 8.02 -5.65
N ALA A 59 12.68 7.70 -4.78
CA ALA A 59 11.63 8.63 -4.35
C ALA A 59 12.16 9.82 -3.53
N ASP A 60 13.32 9.68 -2.88
CA ASP A 60 13.93 10.74 -2.06
C ASP A 60 14.90 11.63 -2.85
N LEU A 61 15.15 11.31 -4.13
CA LEU A 61 16.10 12.08 -4.93
C LEU A 61 15.51 13.42 -5.37
N PRO A 62 16.27 14.53 -5.30
CA PRO A 62 15.80 15.83 -5.77
C PRO A 62 15.73 15.93 -7.30
N ASP A 63 16.53 15.13 -8.03
CA ASP A 63 16.58 15.12 -9.49
C ASP A 63 15.44 14.31 -10.11
N GLU A 64 14.63 14.97 -10.93
CA GLU A 64 13.56 14.36 -11.73
C GLU A 64 14.10 13.28 -12.69
N GLU A 65 15.24 13.52 -13.33
CA GLU A 65 15.92 12.55 -14.21
C GLU A 65 16.33 11.28 -13.46
N ALA A 66 16.65 11.41 -12.17
CA ALA A 66 16.98 10.25 -11.34
C ALA A 66 15.72 9.48 -10.90
N ARG A 67 14.53 10.10 -10.94
CA ARG A 67 13.24 9.45 -10.65
C ARG A 67 12.64 8.75 -11.86
N GLU A 68 12.97 9.19 -13.08
CA GLU A 68 12.52 8.59 -14.35
C GLU A 68 12.60 7.05 -14.41
N PRO A 69 13.71 6.38 -14.03
CA PRO A 69 13.78 4.92 -14.10
C PRO A 69 12.77 4.23 -13.17
N ALA A 70 12.55 4.78 -11.97
CA ALA A 70 11.56 4.25 -11.04
C ALA A 70 10.13 4.54 -11.50
N LEU A 71 9.88 5.72 -12.07
CA LEU A 71 8.59 6.08 -12.64
C LEU A 71 8.22 5.16 -13.82
N GLY A 72 9.17 4.91 -14.74
CA GLY A 72 8.96 3.99 -15.84
C GLY A 72 8.74 2.54 -15.40
N LEU A 73 9.36 2.10 -14.30
CA LEU A 73 9.10 0.79 -13.70
C LEU A 73 7.69 0.69 -13.14
N ILE A 74 7.22 1.73 -12.45
CA ILE A 74 5.87 1.79 -11.87
C ILE A 74 4.80 1.85 -12.96
N ASP A 75 5.01 2.64 -14.01
CA ASP A 75 4.10 2.72 -15.15
C ASP A 75 3.94 1.37 -15.88
N ASP A 76 5.06 0.67 -16.12
CA ASP A 76 5.01 -0.68 -16.66
C ASP A 76 4.30 -1.66 -15.72
N ALA A 77 4.59 -1.59 -14.41
CA ALA A 77 3.94 -2.45 -13.42
C ALA A 77 2.41 -2.23 -13.35
N LEU A 78 1.94 -1.00 -13.54
CA LEU A 78 0.51 -0.67 -13.62
C LEU A 78 -0.16 -1.26 -14.87
N LYS A 79 0.56 -1.26 -16.00
CA LYS A 79 0.10 -1.85 -17.27
C LYS A 79 0.06 -3.38 -17.26
N MET A 80 0.77 -4.03 -16.33
CA MET A 80 0.77 -5.49 -16.25
C MET A 80 -0.63 -6.05 -15.92
N PRO A 81 -1.00 -7.23 -16.44
CA PRO A 81 -2.27 -7.88 -16.10
C PRO A 81 -2.35 -8.29 -14.62
N PHE A 82 -3.56 -8.47 -14.10
CA PHE A 82 -3.80 -8.85 -12.70
C PHE A 82 -3.29 -10.27 -12.33
N THR A 83 -2.80 -11.02 -13.32
CA THR A 83 -2.10 -12.29 -13.14
C THR A 83 -0.67 -12.12 -12.60
N VAL A 84 -0.11 -10.91 -12.70
CA VAL A 84 1.25 -10.57 -12.26
C VAL A 84 1.24 -9.72 -10.99
N PHE A 85 0.30 -8.78 -10.87
CA PHE A 85 0.15 -7.95 -9.68
C PHE A 85 -1.32 -7.86 -9.26
N THR A 86 -1.57 -8.03 -7.96
CA THR A 86 -2.93 -7.95 -7.41
C THR A 86 -3.46 -6.52 -7.42
N THR A 87 -4.78 -6.38 -7.24
CA THR A 87 -5.43 -5.07 -7.13
C THR A 87 -4.83 -4.21 -6.01
N SER A 88 -4.49 -4.81 -4.87
CA SER A 88 -3.86 -4.11 -3.74
C SER A 88 -2.46 -3.58 -4.07
N GLN A 89 -1.67 -4.37 -4.80
CA GLN A 89 -0.33 -3.97 -5.25
C GLN A 89 -0.42 -2.83 -6.28
N LYS A 90 -1.37 -2.91 -7.21
CA LYS A 90 -1.62 -1.85 -8.20
C LYS A 90 -2.10 -0.54 -7.58
N LYS A 91 -2.96 -0.60 -6.56
CA LYS A 91 -3.36 0.60 -5.80
C LYS A 91 -2.13 1.29 -5.18
N THR A 92 -1.18 0.50 -4.69
CA THR A 92 0.08 1.03 -4.15
C THR A 92 0.97 1.65 -5.24
N PHE A 93 1.06 1.02 -6.41
CA PHE A 93 1.77 1.59 -7.57
C PHE A 93 1.18 2.92 -8.04
N LEU A 94 -0.16 3.07 -8.06
CA LEU A 94 -0.81 4.34 -8.39
C LEU A 94 -0.40 5.45 -7.41
N LYS A 95 -0.37 5.13 -6.12
CA LYS A 95 0.06 6.05 -5.06
C LYS A 95 1.51 6.50 -5.24
N TRP A 96 2.40 5.56 -5.59
CA TRP A 96 3.80 5.86 -5.86
C TRP A 96 4.00 6.66 -7.14
N HIS A 97 3.21 6.38 -8.18
CA HIS A 97 3.21 7.13 -9.42
C HIS A 97 2.84 8.61 -9.17
N ALA A 98 1.76 8.86 -8.44
CA ALA A 98 1.35 10.22 -8.05
C ALA A 98 2.44 10.95 -7.23
N LYS A 99 3.13 10.22 -6.34
CA LYS A 99 4.24 10.78 -5.56
C LYS A 99 5.43 11.20 -6.43
N LEU A 100 5.74 10.45 -7.49
CA LEU A 100 6.88 10.76 -8.38
C LEU A 100 6.55 11.83 -9.41
N THR A 101 5.31 11.95 -9.86
CA THR A 101 4.90 12.98 -10.85
C THR A 101 4.65 14.35 -10.25
N GLY A 102 4.85 14.53 -8.94
CA GLY A 102 4.59 15.80 -8.27
C GLY A 102 3.12 16.22 -8.28
N GLN A 103 2.21 15.31 -8.62
CA GLN A 103 0.77 15.54 -8.53
C GLN A 103 0.38 15.46 -7.06
N ALA A 104 0.49 16.60 -6.38
CA ALA A 104 -0.04 16.77 -5.05
C ALA A 104 -1.57 16.57 -5.09
N ASP A 105 -2.05 15.40 -4.68
CA ASP A 105 -2.67 15.23 -3.35
C ASP A 105 -3.21 13.78 -3.18
N GLY A 106 -3.38 13.32 -1.94
CA GLY A 106 -4.18 12.13 -1.62
C GLY A 106 -3.42 10.80 -1.46
N GLY A 107 -2.25 10.77 -0.81
CA GLY A 107 -1.66 9.46 -0.56
C GLY A 107 -0.34 9.40 0.18
N ALA A 108 -0.43 9.38 1.51
CA ALA A 108 0.65 9.15 2.47
C ALA A 108 1.78 8.22 2.00
N ALA A 109 3.00 8.75 2.18
CA ALA A 109 4.27 8.06 2.04
C ALA A 109 4.31 6.73 2.83
N ALA A 110 4.86 5.73 2.15
CA ALA A 110 5.15 4.38 2.63
C ALA A 110 6.17 4.33 3.78
N GLY A 111 6.18 3.22 4.50
CA GLY A 111 7.43 2.61 4.96
C GLY A 111 7.56 2.44 6.47
N SER A 112 7.75 1.18 6.86
CA SER A 112 8.24 0.73 8.14
C SER A 112 9.50 1.47 8.60
N ALA A 113 9.41 2.22 9.69
CA ALA A 113 10.44 2.42 10.71
C ALA A 113 9.83 3.24 11.86
N SER A 114 10.02 2.78 13.10
CA SER A 114 9.47 3.32 14.34
C SER A 114 9.45 4.85 14.44
N ALA A 115 8.26 5.46 14.39
CA ALA A 115 8.01 6.79 14.95
C ALA A 115 6.49 7.06 15.02
N ALA A 116 5.95 7.03 16.25
CA ALA A 116 4.62 7.46 16.71
C ALA A 116 3.37 7.00 15.91
N PRO A 117 2.34 6.42 16.58
CA PRO A 117 1.13 5.95 15.91
C PRO A 117 0.42 7.10 15.20
N LYS A 118 0.44 7.10 13.86
CA LYS A 118 -0.32 8.02 13.03
C LYS A 118 -1.78 7.56 13.07
N GLN A 119 -2.56 8.18 13.94
CA GLN A 119 -4.01 7.98 14.00
C GLN A 119 -4.64 8.58 12.75
N GLN A 120 -5.20 7.73 11.89
CA GLN A 120 -5.94 8.18 10.72
C GLN A 120 -7.44 8.05 10.97
N ARG A 121 -8.22 9.05 10.53
CA ARG A 121 -9.68 9.14 10.72
C ARG A 121 -10.41 8.39 9.61
N PHE A 122 -11.30 7.48 10.01
CA PHE A 122 -12.16 6.71 9.11
C PHE A 122 -13.62 6.91 9.52
N GLN A 123 -14.51 7.07 8.55
CA GLN A 123 -15.94 7.14 8.74
C GLN A 123 -16.51 5.72 8.70
N VAL A 124 -17.25 5.32 9.74
CA VAL A 124 -17.89 4.00 9.78
C VAL A 124 -19.17 4.06 8.95
N TYR A 125 -19.31 3.14 7.98
CA TYR A 125 -20.49 3.06 7.13
C TYR A 125 -21.22 1.71 7.23
N ASP A 126 -20.54 0.68 7.75
CA ASP A 126 -21.14 -0.63 8.00
C ASP A 126 -20.59 -1.23 9.29
N VAL A 127 -21.47 -1.82 10.09
CA VAL A 127 -21.12 -2.53 11.33
C VAL A 127 -21.83 -3.87 11.31
N THR A 128 -21.06 -4.94 11.18
CA THR A 128 -21.53 -6.33 11.29
C THR A 128 -21.21 -6.92 12.66
N GLU A 129 -21.67 -8.14 12.92
CA GLU A 129 -21.35 -8.87 14.16
C GLU A 129 -19.87 -9.27 14.26
N THR A 130 -19.17 -9.32 13.12
CA THR A 130 -17.79 -9.83 13.00
C THR A 130 -16.80 -8.78 12.52
N SER A 131 -17.25 -7.69 11.91
CA SER A 131 -16.37 -6.60 11.46
C SER A 131 -17.05 -5.24 11.43
N ILE A 132 -16.24 -4.19 11.55
CA ILE A 132 -16.64 -2.79 11.34
C ILE A 132 -15.97 -2.32 10.04
N SER A 133 -16.76 -2.01 9.02
CA SER A 133 -16.25 -1.46 7.78
C SER A 133 -16.29 0.07 7.82
N CYS A 134 -15.15 0.66 7.51
CA CYS A 134 -14.96 2.09 7.57
C CYS A 134 -14.26 2.59 6.31
N MET A 135 -14.53 3.83 5.95
CA MET A 135 -14.07 4.46 4.71
C MET A 135 -13.46 5.82 5.04
N THR A 136 -12.33 6.12 4.42
CA THR A 136 -11.76 7.48 4.47
C THR A 136 -12.45 8.40 3.48
N ALA A 137 -12.28 9.71 3.62
CA ALA A 137 -12.75 10.70 2.65
C ALA A 137 -12.17 10.48 1.23
N ASP A 138 -11.03 9.78 1.13
CA ASP A 138 -10.35 9.43 -0.12
C ASP A 138 -10.91 8.16 -0.79
N GLY A 139 -11.92 7.53 -0.19
CA GLY A 139 -12.52 6.28 -0.67
C GLY A 139 -11.69 5.02 -0.36
N ASP A 140 -10.69 5.12 0.53
CA ASP A 140 -10.00 3.95 1.07
C ASP A 140 -10.88 3.26 2.12
N THR A 141 -11.24 2.00 1.88
CA THR A 141 -12.04 1.17 2.79
C THR A 141 -11.14 0.26 3.62
N ALA A 142 -11.38 0.24 4.92
CA ALA A 142 -10.73 -0.63 5.87
C ALA A 142 -11.80 -1.43 6.64
N ASP A 143 -11.58 -2.73 6.74
CA ASP A 143 -12.42 -3.62 7.53
C ASP A 143 -11.66 -3.98 8.83
N ILE A 144 -12.31 -3.70 9.95
CA ILE A 144 -11.78 -3.88 11.30
C ILE A 144 -12.44 -5.11 11.90
N ASP A 145 -11.65 -6.10 12.29
CA ASP A 145 -12.19 -7.26 13.01
C ASP A 145 -12.47 -6.89 14.47
N VAL A 146 -13.73 -7.05 14.89
CA VAL A 146 -14.19 -6.70 16.24
C VAL A 146 -13.67 -7.64 17.33
N GLN A 147 -13.14 -8.82 16.99
CA GLN A 147 -12.49 -9.72 17.95
C GLN A 147 -11.07 -9.24 18.31
N THR A 148 -10.41 -8.55 17.38
CA THR A 148 -9.05 -8.02 17.57
C THR A 148 -9.01 -6.64 18.23
N SER A 149 -10.16 -5.96 18.31
CA SER A 149 -10.29 -4.61 18.86
C SER A 149 -10.92 -4.58 20.26
N ASP A 150 -10.76 -3.46 20.96
CA ASP A 150 -11.33 -3.24 22.29
C ASP A 150 -12.87 -3.32 22.27
N LYS A 151 -13.41 -4.32 22.98
CA LYS A 151 -14.86 -4.59 23.04
C LYS A 151 -15.69 -3.41 23.52
N ASP A 152 -15.13 -2.57 24.39
CA ASP A 152 -15.79 -1.38 24.93
C ASP A 152 -15.96 -0.28 23.87
N LEU A 153 -14.91 -0.05 23.06
CA LEU A 153 -14.97 0.89 21.92
C LEU A 153 -15.91 0.36 20.83
N VAL A 154 -15.84 -0.93 20.53
CA VAL A 154 -16.72 -1.59 19.56
C VAL A 154 -18.20 -1.46 19.95
N ALA A 155 -18.53 -1.72 21.22
CA ALA A 155 -19.89 -1.56 21.72
C ALA A 155 -20.39 -0.11 21.57
N LYS A 156 -19.51 0.86 21.82
CA LYS A 156 -19.83 2.28 21.71
C LYS A 156 -19.98 2.77 20.26
N VAL A 157 -19.17 2.25 19.34
CA VAL A 157 -19.34 2.48 17.89
C VAL A 157 -20.68 1.91 17.43
N ARG A 158 -21.02 0.68 17.85
CA ARG A 158 -22.29 0.02 17.50
C ARG A 158 -23.50 0.78 18.04
N GLU A 159 -23.45 1.24 19.29
CA GLU A 159 -24.52 2.06 19.88
C GLU A 159 -24.73 3.37 19.11
N LEU A 160 -23.64 4.05 18.73
CA LEU A 160 -23.72 5.30 17.98
C LEU A 160 -24.18 5.11 16.54
N PHE A 161 -23.78 4.01 15.90
CA PHE A 161 -24.23 3.63 14.58
C PHE A 161 -25.72 3.28 14.57
N ASP A 162 -26.19 2.52 15.56
CA ASP A 162 -27.62 2.18 15.74
C ASP A 162 -28.47 3.43 16.03
N ALA A 163 -27.90 4.42 16.71
CA ALA A 163 -28.50 5.74 16.90
C ALA A 163 -28.53 6.60 15.63
N GLY A 164 -27.98 6.12 14.50
CA GLY A 164 -27.94 6.84 13.22
C GLY A 164 -26.99 8.04 13.20
N VAL A 165 -26.02 8.08 14.12
CA VAL A 165 -25.05 9.17 14.24
C VAL A 165 -23.82 8.85 13.40
N ASP A 166 -23.25 9.86 12.74
CA ASP A 166 -22.01 9.72 11.99
C ASP A 166 -20.82 9.47 12.94
N VAL A 167 -20.28 8.24 12.88
CA VAL A 167 -19.18 7.82 13.75
C VAL A 167 -17.87 7.85 12.96
N ASN A 168 -16.91 8.62 13.48
CA ASN A 168 -15.55 8.59 12.97
C ASN A 168 -14.66 7.84 13.96
N VAL A 169 -13.85 6.93 13.47
CA VAL A 169 -12.92 6.14 14.28
C VAL A 169 -11.48 6.46 13.90
N HIS A 170 -10.61 6.47 14.91
CA HIS A 170 -9.17 6.54 14.70
C HIS A 170 -8.62 5.13 14.67
N LEU A 171 -8.00 4.78 13.55
CA LEU A 171 -7.33 3.51 13.36
C LEU A 171 -5.82 3.68 13.49
N ASP A 172 -5.19 2.72 14.17
CA ASP A 172 -3.74 2.56 14.12
C ASP A 172 -3.38 1.79 12.84
N GLU A 173 -2.70 2.45 11.88
CA GLU A 173 -2.25 1.82 10.63
C GLU A 173 -1.38 0.56 10.88
N GLY A 174 -0.73 0.45 12.04
CA GLY A 174 0.13 -0.68 12.38
C GLY A 174 -0.60 -1.91 12.90
N ARG A 175 -1.79 -1.76 13.50
CA ARG A 175 -2.51 -2.87 14.15
C ARG A 175 -3.93 -3.10 13.64
N LYS A 176 -4.45 -2.23 12.77
CA LYS A 176 -5.88 -2.23 12.38
C LYS A 176 -6.81 -2.28 13.61
N SER A 177 -6.38 -1.67 14.72
CA SER A 177 -7.12 -1.66 15.97
C SER A 177 -7.71 -0.27 16.19
N LEU A 178 -8.93 -0.22 16.70
CA LEU A 178 -9.59 1.02 17.13
C LEU A 178 -8.79 1.70 18.24
N VAL A 179 -8.35 2.94 18.03
CA VAL A 179 -7.58 3.73 19.01
C VAL A 179 -8.45 4.80 19.67
N GLY A 180 -9.54 5.20 19.02
CA GLY A 180 -10.44 6.21 19.55
C GLY A 180 -11.66 6.44 18.68
N ILE A 181 -12.68 7.08 19.24
CA ILE A 181 -13.94 7.42 18.57
C ILE A 181 -14.09 8.94 18.63
N VAL A 182 -14.32 9.55 17.48
CA VAL A 182 -14.65 10.98 17.32
C VAL A 182 -16.07 11.05 16.80
N ARG A 183 -16.95 11.72 17.55
CA ARG A 183 -18.29 12.06 17.06
C ARG A 183 -18.15 13.22 16.09
N SER A 184 -18.79 13.12 14.92
CA SER A 184 -19.11 14.34 14.17
C SER A 184 -20.28 14.99 14.91
N ASP A 185 -20.03 16.17 15.49
CA ASP A 185 -21.08 17.08 15.99
C ASP A 185 -21.83 17.71 14.81
#